data_AF-A0A102DGH3-F1
#
_entry.id   AF-A0A102DGH3-F1
#
_cell.length_a   1.000
_cell.length_b   1.000
_cell.length_c   1.000
_cell.angle_alpha   90.00
_cell.angle_beta   90.00
_cell.angle_gamma   90.00
#
_symmetry.space_group_name_H-M   'P 1'
#
loop_
_entity.id
_entity.type
_entity.pdbx_description
1 polymer ?
#
loop_
_entity_poly.entity_id
_entity_poly.type
_entity_poly.pdbx_seq_one_letter_code
_entity_poly.pdbx_strand_id
1 'polypeptide(L)'
;MKHNGSLKKTPEYVEHIDDPDHSVFNASCLDVDGVHFCASDTILIGSDEHCIGILISREKKGLIERVTPEGARGLAAGLLRAAERLETKLQADATALLAGALAKKAPDQ
;
A
#
# COMPACT_ATOMS: atom_id res chain seq x y z
N MET A 1 -16.31 -14.81 13.62
CA MET A 1 -16.26 -14.65 15.09
C MET A 1 -16.06 -13.17 15.42
N LYS A 2 -16.57 -12.67 16.56
CA LYS A 2 -16.22 -11.32 17.04
C LYS A 2 -15.08 -11.44 18.06
N HIS A 3 -13.87 -11.05 17.69
CA HIS A 3 -12.72 -11.09 18.59
C HIS A 3 -12.75 -9.89 19.55
N ASN A 4 -13.46 -10.03 20.68
CA ASN A 4 -13.34 -9.13 21.84
C ASN A 4 -12.03 -9.38 22.62
N GLY A 5 -10.92 -9.55 21.90
CA GLY A 5 -9.61 -9.74 22.52
C GLY A 5 -9.14 -8.43 23.12
N SER A 6 -9.02 -8.36 24.45
CA SER A 6 -8.26 -7.30 25.11
C SER A 6 -6.87 -7.24 24.46
N LEU A 7 -6.47 -6.06 24.02
CA LEU A 7 -5.14 -5.82 23.48
C LEU A 7 -4.09 -6.34 24.48
N LYS A 8 -3.28 -7.34 24.07
CA LYS A 8 -1.92 -7.43 24.62
C LYS A 8 -1.29 -6.08 24.28
N LYS A 9 -0.80 -5.35 25.30
CA LYS A 9 -0.33 -3.95 25.14
C LYS A 9 0.87 -3.80 24.22
N THR A 10 1.48 -4.91 23.84
CA THR A 10 2.67 -5.02 22.99
C THR A 10 2.40 -6.16 22.00
N PRO A 11 2.62 -5.94 20.68
CA PRO A 11 2.73 -7.04 19.73
C PRO A 11 3.89 -7.98 20.13
N GLU A 12 3.79 -9.25 19.75
CA GLU A 12 4.83 -10.25 20.01
C GLU A 12 5.98 -10.12 18.99
N TYR A 13 5.68 -9.57 17.83
CA TYR A 13 6.62 -9.17 16.79
C TYR A 13 6.23 -7.78 16.29
N VAL A 14 7.23 -6.93 16.01
CA VAL A 14 7.08 -5.65 15.32
C VAL A 14 8.22 -5.50 14.32
N GLU A 15 7.87 -5.23 13.07
CA GLU A 15 8.76 -4.88 11.98
C GLU A 15 8.53 -3.43 11.60
N HIS A 16 9.59 -2.63 11.62
CA HIS A 16 9.63 -1.30 11.04
C HIS A 16 9.90 -1.46 9.54
N ILE A 17 8.98 -0.95 8.72
CA ILE A 17 9.15 -0.93 7.27
C ILE A 17 9.72 0.45 6.89
N ASP A 18 11.05 0.54 6.91
CA ASP A 18 11.77 1.69 6.36
C ASP A 18 11.82 1.56 4.82
N ASP A 19 10.70 1.90 4.17
CA ASP A 19 10.55 1.86 2.71
C ASP A 19 10.90 3.23 2.10
N PRO A 20 11.97 3.35 1.28
CA PRO A 20 12.36 4.60 0.64
C PRO A 20 11.39 5.04 -0.48
N ASP A 21 10.54 4.14 -0.98
CA ASP A 21 9.52 4.42 -1.98
C ASP A 21 8.16 4.78 -1.34
N HIS A 22 8.01 4.64 -0.01
CA HIS A 22 6.82 5.07 0.73
C HIS A 22 6.67 6.59 0.69
N SER A 23 5.69 7.06 -0.07
CA SER A 23 5.44 8.48 -0.30
C SER A 23 3.97 8.85 -0.07
N VAL A 24 3.76 9.93 0.69
CA VAL A 24 2.42 10.40 1.05
C VAL A 24 1.93 11.41 0.02
N PHE A 25 1.18 10.93 -0.98
CA PHE A 25 0.68 11.75 -2.08
C PHE A 25 -0.38 12.81 -1.69
N ASN A 26 -1.00 12.70 -0.51
CA ASN A 26 -2.01 13.65 -0.01
C ASN A 26 -2.03 13.68 1.52
N ALA A 27 -2.21 14.84 2.17
CA ALA A 27 -1.93 14.98 3.61
C ALA A 27 -2.59 16.19 4.35
N SER A 28 -3.89 16.43 4.48
CA SER A 28 -5.15 15.76 4.10
C SER A 28 -5.37 14.28 4.43
N CYS A 29 -6.62 13.86 4.24
CA CYS A 29 -7.09 12.50 4.05
C CYS A 29 -7.79 12.44 2.68
N LEU A 30 -8.04 11.24 2.15
CA LEU A 30 -8.80 11.04 0.92
C LEU A 30 -10.18 10.47 1.25
N ASP A 31 -11.25 11.07 0.73
CA ASP A 31 -12.60 10.50 0.83
C ASP A 31 -13.00 9.93 -0.55
N VAL A 32 -13.38 8.65 -0.60
CA VAL A 32 -13.85 7.97 -1.82
C VAL A 32 -15.17 7.27 -1.50
N ASP A 33 -16.23 7.55 -2.26
CA ASP A 33 -17.58 6.97 -2.07
C ASP A 33 -18.12 7.09 -0.63
N GLY A 34 -17.74 8.14 0.09
CA GLY A 34 -18.11 8.38 1.50
C GLY A 34 -17.30 7.59 2.52
N VAL A 35 -16.28 6.84 2.09
CA VAL A 35 -15.30 6.15 2.94
C VAL A 35 -14.05 7.00 3.09
N HIS A 36 -13.59 7.15 4.33
CA HIS A 36 -12.44 7.98 4.70
C HIS A 36 -11.14 7.17 4.74
N PHE A 37 -10.12 7.65 4.03
CA PHE A 37 -8.79 7.04 3.97
C PHE A 37 -7.75 8.02 4.54
N CYS A 38 -7.21 7.70 5.71
CA CYS A 38 -6.17 8.48 6.36
C CYS A 38 -4.83 8.36 5.63
N ALA A 39 -4.15 9.48 5.41
CA ALA A 39 -2.74 9.50 5.08
C ALA A 39 -1.89 8.97 6.25
N SER A 40 -0.82 8.22 5.97
CA SER A 40 0.10 7.68 6.97
C SER A 40 1.56 8.00 6.64
N ASP A 41 2.27 8.60 7.58
CA ASP A 41 3.72 8.84 7.49
C ASP A 41 4.55 7.61 7.92
N THR A 42 3.95 6.70 8.68
CA THR A 42 4.60 5.52 9.25
C THR A 42 3.71 4.29 9.06
N ILE A 43 4.30 3.17 8.61
CA ILE A 43 3.66 1.85 8.55
C ILE A 43 4.53 0.85 9.35
N LEU A 44 3.91 0.13 10.27
CA LEU A 44 4.52 -1.00 10.98
C LEU A 44 3.67 -2.25 10.77
N ILE A 45 4.32 -3.41 10.64
CA ILE A 45 3.64 -4.70 10.70
C ILE A 45 4.02 -5.39 12.00
N GLY A 46 3.03 -5.98 12.67
CA GLY A 46 3.29 -6.80 13.84
C GLY A 46 2.35 -8.00 13.90
N SER A 47 2.54 -8.86 14.88
CA SER A 47 1.64 -9.99 15.13
C SER A 47 1.41 -10.26 16.62
N ASP A 48 0.31 -10.94 16.90
CA ASP A 48 0.08 -11.67 18.14
C ASP A 48 -0.38 -13.10 17.81
N GLU A 49 -0.66 -13.92 18.84
CA GLU A 49 -1.06 -15.33 18.73
C GLU A 49 -2.14 -15.64 17.67
N HIS A 50 -2.96 -14.66 17.25
CA HIS A 50 -4.13 -14.88 16.39
C HIS A 50 -4.25 -13.95 15.18
N CYS A 51 -3.55 -12.81 15.14
CA CYS A 51 -3.66 -11.83 14.06
C CYS A 51 -2.32 -11.23 13.65
N ILE A 52 -2.30 -10.75 12.41
CA ILE A 52 -1.32 -9.75 11.95
C ILE A 52 -1.97 -8.38 12.14
N GLY A 53 -1.23 -7.47 12.76
CA GLY A 53 -1.58 -6.06 12.91
C GLY A 53 -0.85 -5.22 11.86
N ILE A 54 -1.58 -4.36 11.17
CA ILE A 54 -1.04 -3.32 10.30
C ILE A 54 -1.29 -2.00 11.03
N LEU A 55 -0.21 -1.40 11.52
CA LEU A 55 -0.27 -0.15 12.29
C LEU A 55 0.14 0.97 11.35
N ILE A 56 -0.80 1.88 11.07
CA ILE A 56 -0.53 3.06 10.26
C ILE A 56 -0.66 4.30 11.14
N SER A 57 0.30 5.21 11.07
CA SER A 57 0.32 6.43 11.88
C SER A 57 0.52 7.65 11.01
N ARG A 58 -0.04 8.77 11.45
CA ARG A 58 0.36 10.11 11.05
C ARG A 58 0.29 11.09 12.21
N GLU A 59 1.33 11.89 12.42
CA GLU A 59 1.33 12.97 13.43
C GLU A 59 0.85 12.51 14.83
N LYS A 60 1.25 11.30 15.25
CA LYS A 60 0.84 10.62 16.50
C LYS A 60 -0.63 10.18 16.59
N LYS A 61 -1.39 10.25 15.49
CA LYS A 61 -2.71 9.61 15.34
C LYS A 61 -2.51 8.28 14.61
N GLY A 62 -2.72 7.17 15.33
CA GLY A 62 -2.58 5.82 14.79
C GLY A 62 -3.91 5.13 14.53
N LEU A 63 -3.97 4.33 13.47
CA LEU A 63 -4.95 3.28 13.24
C LEU A 63 -4.23 1.93 13.31
N ILE A 64 -4.89 0.92 13.89
CA ILE A 64 -4.43 -0.47 13.86
C ILE A 64 -5.52 -1.29 13.17
N GLU A 65 -5.22 -1.83 11.99
CA GLU A 65 -6.02 -2.85 11.35
C GLU A 65 -5.54 -4.23 11.83
N ARG A 66 -6.46 -5.15 12.11
CA ARG A 66 -6.14 -6.53 12.51
C ARG A 66 -6.75 -7.51 11.52
N VAL A 67 -5.91 -8.33 10.90
CA VAL A 67 -6.29 -9.34 9.92
C VAL A 67 -5.85 -10.73 10.38
N THR A 68 -6.57 -11.77 9.95
CA THR A 68 -6.10 -13.15 10.12
C THR A 68 -4.90 -13.41 9.20
N PRO A 69 -4.08 -14.45 9.45
CA PRO A 69 -2.99 -14.82 8.54
C PRO A 69 -3.45 -15.15 7.11
N GLU A 70 -4.71 -15.58 6.92
CA GLU A 70 -5.31 -15.76 5.59
C GLU A 70 -5.66 -14.40 4.95
N GLY A 71 -6.31 -13.50 5.70
CA GLY A 71 -6.64 -12.14 5.25
C GLY A 71 -5.40 -11.34 4.85
N ALA A 72 -4.30 -11.44 5.63
CA ALA A 72 -3.04 -10.80 5.32
C ALA A 72 -2.44 -11.28 3.98
N ARG A 73 -2.50 -12.59 3.69
CA ARG A 73 -2.07 -13.13 2.38
C ARG A 73 -2.97 -12.63 1.25
N GLY A 74 -4.28 -12.53 1.48
CA GLY A 74 -5.22 -11.95 0.53
C GLY A 74 -4.92 -10.49 0.21
N LEU A 75 -4.59 -9.69 1.23
CA LEU A 75 -4.17 -8.29 1.10
C LEU A 75 -2.85 -8.16 0.34
N ALA A 76 -1.82 -8.92 0.71
CA ALA A 76 -0.52 -8.93 0.03
C ALA A 76 -0.66 -9.31 -1.47
N ALA A 77 -1.48 -10.32 -1.78
CA ALA A 77 -1.80 -10.67 -3.16
C ALA A 77 -2.58 -9.56 -3.89
N GLY A 78 -3.36 -8.74 -3.17
CA GLY A 78 -4.00 -7.55 -3.70
C GLY A 78 -3.00 -6.46 -4.09
N LEU A 79 -2.02 -6.18 -3.21
CA LEU A 79 -0.94 -5.21 -3.45
C LEU A 79 -0.09 -5.63 -4.65
N LEU A 80 0.33 -6.90 -4.73
CA LEU A 80 1.09 -7.43 -5.88
C LEU A 80 0.35 -7.22 -7.20
N ARG A 81 -0.95 -7.58 -7.28
CA ARG A 81 -1.76 -7.34 -8.48
C ARG A 81 -1.93 -5.87 -8.84
N ALA A 82 -1.86 -4.96 -7.86
CA ALA A 82 -1.91 -3.52 -8.12
C ALA A 82 -0.58 -3.02 -8.73
N ALA A 83 0.55 -3.49 -8.21
CA ALA A 83 1.88 -3.19 -8.74
C ALA A 83 2.04 -3.72 -10.18
N GLU A 84 1.75 -5.00 -10.43
CA GLU A 84 1.81 -5.63 -11.76
C GLU A 84 0.98 -4.86 -12.81
N ARG A 85 -0.21 -4.35 -12.43
CA ARG A 85 -1.06 -3.54 -13.29
C ARG A 85 -0.48 -2.17 -13.60
N LEU A 86 0.16 -1.53 -12.61
CA LEU A 86 0.83 -0.25 -12.79
C LEU A 86 2.06 -0.40 -13.69
N GLU A 87 2.90 -1.40 -13.44
CA GLU A 87 4.06 -1.73 -14.29
C GLU A 87 3.66 -2.01 -15.74
N THR A 88 2.63 -2.85 -15.94
CA THR A 88 2.08 -3.15 -17.29
C THR A 88 1.64 -1.87 -18.00
N LYS A 89 0.97 -0.95 -17.28
CA LYS A 89 0.55 0.33 -17.84
C LYS A 89 1.76 1.21 -18.20
N LEU A 90 2.71 1.38 -17.28
CA LEU A 90 3.90 2.20 -17.51
C LEU A 90 4.73 1.67 -18.70
N GLN A 91 4.84 0.35 -18.85
CA GLN A 91 5.50 -0.27 -20.00
C GLN A 91 4.75 0.00 -21.32
N ALA A 92 3.41 -0.04 -21.32
CA ALA A 92 2.60 0.31 -22.50
C ALA A 92 2.74 1.80 -22.88
N ASP A 93 2.65 2.69 -21.90
CA ASP A 93 2.80 4.14 -22.08
C ASP A 93 4.21 4.50 -22.59
N ALA A 94 5.27 3.88 -22.04
CA ALA A 94 6.65 4.05 -22.50
C ALA A 94 6.86 3.53 -23.94
N THR A 95 6.25 2.39 -24.28
CA THR A 95 6.31 1.82 -25.64
C THR A 95 5.63 2.74 -26.65
N ALA A 96 4.47 3.30 -26.31
CA ALA A 96 3.75 4.25 -27.15
C ALA A 96 4.54 5.55 -27.37
N LEU A 97 5.17 6.08 -26.31
CA LEU A 97 6.05 7.25 -26.39
C LEU A 97 7.27 7.00 -27.30
N LEU A 98 7.92 5.85 -27.16
CA LEU A 98 9.08 5.48 -27.99
C LEU A 98 8.68 5.33 -29.46
N ALA A 99 7.58 4.64 -29.75
CA ALA A 99 7.06 4.49 -31.11
C ALA A 99 6.74 5.87 -31.75
N GLY A 100 6.09 6.76 -30.99
CA GLY A 100 5.80 8.13 -31.44
C GLY A 100 7.05 8.98 -31.66
N ALA A 101 8.11 8.79 -30.86
CA ALA A 101 9.39 9.48 -31.03
C ALA A 101 10.17 8.97 -32.26
N LEU A 102 10.14 7.66 -32.52
CA LEU A 102 10.78 7.06 -33.70
C LEU A 102 10.06 7.46 -34.99
N ALA A 103 8.73 7.43 -35.02
CA ALA A 103 7.94 7.88 -36.17
C ALA A 103 8.21 9.35 -36.53
N LYS A 104 8.43 10.22 -35.53
CA LYS A 104 8.78 11.64 -35.73
C LYS A 104 10.22 11.87 -36.21
N LYS A 105 11.11 10.87 -36.11
CA LYS A 105 12.48 10.90 -36.66
C LYS A 105 12.58 10.31 -38.07
N ALA A 106 11.48 9.79 -38.62
CA ALA A 106 11.43 9.14 -39.93
C ALA A 106 10.91 9.98 -41.13
N PRO A 107 10.76 11.32 -41.10
CA PRO A 107 10.68 12.09 -42.35
C PRO A 107 12.09 12.36 -42.90
N ASP A 108 12.21 12.38 -44.23
CA ASP A 108 13.42 12.66 -45.02
C ASP A 108 14.45 11.51 -45.19
N GLN A 109 13.99 10.41 -45.80
CA GLN A 109 14.76 9.60 -46.75
C GLN A 109 13.96 9.38 -48.03
#